data_AF-A0A914T1B1-F1
#
_entry.id   AF-A0A914T1B1-F1
#
_cell.length_a   1.000
_cell.length_b   1.000
_cell.length_c   1.000
_cell.angle_alpha   90.00
_cell.angle_beta   90.00
_cell.angle_gamma   90.00
#
_symmetry.space_group_name_H-M   'P 1'
#
loop_
_entity.id
_entity.type
_entity.pdbx_description
1 polymer ?
#
loop_
_entity_poly.entity_id
_entity_poly.type
_entity_poly.pdbx_seq_one_letter_code
_entity_poly.pdbx_strand_id
1 'polypeptide(L)'
;MGQQQSSFVVEIASPRYGKFQSLPQKDPDDETNQQWRITVNPASEFAATEQLKTLINRLYHVQKLLTPPDVRQIATALNYLEITQDLLLPLLTVVSNSTAFTANQILLRDFGVVARVVELFCDKDQDWAKTCRIMLLQCIANMAVDVANEPILKRSIPAIIRRMDSSVDLECIVALQALTNLSLNITPTQIPIFLPAIPYCLNKLWVKGETNLHSLRLLVNLSCCPDLVPHILASKTVTGLFSILDTDKDDVLLRAITWLLCMSCAVEALNIDYSQIAPLNQDPFGNANFTLYHSLYGMKNKPELERKVRELCESKNAEISNKSKRLLDILRQIAPMRTSSASLNRLIN
;
A
#
# COMPACT_ATOMS: atom_id res chain seq x y z
N MET A 1 41.77 -22.45 58.97
CA MET A 1 41.21 -21.32 58.19
C MET A 1 41.17 -21.75 56.74
N GLY A 2 39.99 -22.05 56.20
CA GLY A 2 39.79 -22.33 54.77
C GLY A 2 38.93 -21.22 54.17
N GLN A 3 39.53 -20.38 53.34
CA GLN A 3 38.82 -19.30 52.64
C GLN A 3 38.01 -19.89 51.48
N GLN A 4 36.70 -19.67 51.51
CA GLN A 4 35.81 -19.88 50.37
C GLN A 4 36.14 -18.82 49.30
N GLN A 5 36.59 -19.24 48.12
CA GLN A 5 36.62 -18.37 46.94
C GLN A 5 35.22 -18.36 46.32
N SER A 6 34.53 -17.23 46.45
CA SER A 6 33.29 -16.94 45.74
C SER A 6 33.60 -16.62 44.28
N SER A 7 33.20 -17.50 43.36
CA SER A 7 33.23 -17.24 41.92
C SER A 7 31.96 -16.47 41.52
N PHE A 8 32.11 -15.22 41.06
CA PHE A 8 31.02 -14.48 40.44
C PHE A 8 30.84 -14.90 38.97
N VAL A 9 29.62 -15.29 38.62
CA VAL A 9 29.18 -15.59 37.25
C VAL A 9 28.49 -14.35 36.71
N VAL A 10 28.94 -13.84 35.55
CA VAL A 10 28.20 -12.80 34.80
C VAL A 10 27.51 -13.46 33.62
N GLU A 11 26.19 -13.31 33.59
CA GLU A 11 25.30 -13.77 32.55
C GLU A 11 25.21 -12.73 31.42
N ILE A 12 25.68 -13.07 30.21
CA ILE A 12 25.53 -12.22 29.02
C ILE A 12 24.57 -12.91 28.04
N ALA A 13 23.55 -12.19 27.60
CA ALA A 13 22.55 -12.70 26.66
C ALA A 13 23.13 -12.88 25.25
N SER A 14 23.04 -14.11 24.72
CA SER A 14 23.25 -14.40 23.30
C SER A 14 21.89 -14.44 22.60
N PRO A 15 21.68 -13.77 21.45
CA PRO A 15 20.36 -13.71 20.82
C PRO A 15 19.91 -15.03 20.16
N ARG A 16 20.77 -16.05 20.07
CA ARG A 16 20.50 -17.26 19.27
C ARG A 16 20.11 -18.52 20.05
N TYR A 17 20.35 -18.57 21.36
CA TYR A 17 20.00 -19.73 22.17
C TYR A 17 19.59 -19.22 23.55
N GLY A 18 18.32 -19.37 23.92
CA GLY A 18 17.74 -18.87 25.18
C GLY A 18 18.24 -19.57 26.46
N LYS A 19 19.57 -19.75 26.61
CA LYS A 19 20.25 -20.13 27.87
C LYS A 19 21.57 -19.37 27.98
N PHE A 20 21.85 -18.86 29.18
CA PHE A 20 23.09 -18.15 29.50
C PHE A 20 24.31 -19.07 29.39
N GLN A 21 25.38 -18.56 28.79
CA GLN A 21 26.68 -19.25 28.78
C GLN A 21 27.74 -18.30 29.35
N SER A 22 28.46 -18.74 30.37
CA SER A 22 29.53 -18.00 31.03
C SER A 22 30.84 -18.17 30.26
N LEU A 23 31.37 -17.09 29.70
CA LEU A 23 32.71 -17.08 29.10
C LEU A 23 33.61 -16.09 29.86
N PRO A 24 34.80 -16.51 30.30
CA PRO A 24 35.73 -15.62 30.98
C PRO A 24 36.51 -14.76 29.96
N GLN A 25 36.53 -13.45 30.16
CA GLN A 25 37.46 -12.55 29.47
C GLN A 25 38.24 -11.72 30.50
N LYS A 26 39.56 -11.65 30.30
CA LYS A 26 40.47 -10.68 30.93
C LYS A 26 40.72 -9.55 29.94
N ASP A 27 40.71 -8.30 30.39
CA ASP A 27 41.25 -7.17 29.63
C ASP A 27 42.73 -6.95 30.01
N PRO A 28 43.62 -6.59 29.05
CA PRO A 28 45.04 -6.79 29.20
C PRO A 28 45.81 -5.66 29.89
N ASP A 29 45.25 -4.47 30.13
CA ASP A 29 45.98 -3.37 30.76
C ASP A 29 45.04 -2.48 31.61
N ASP A 30 45.05 -2.65 32.94
CA ASP A 30 45.14 -1.60 33.99
C ASP A 30 44.46 -2.03 35.32
N GLU A 31 45.25 -1.99 36.40
CA GLU A 31 45.01 -2.65 37.71
C GLU A 31 44.40 -1.74 38.79
N THR A 32 44.00 -0.48 38.52
CA THR A 32 43.79 0.47 39.63
C THR A 32 42.48 1.26 39.71
N ASN A 33 41.48 1.07 38.85
CA ASN A 33 40.16 1.71 39.06
C ASN A 33 38.98 0.93 38.46
N GLN A 34 38.44 -0.04 39.21
CA GLN A 34 37.23 -0.77 38.84
C GLN A 34 35.97 -0.09 39.38
N GLN A 35 35.56 1.03 38.80
CA GLN A 35 34.17 1.47 38.92
C GLN A 35 33.35 0.69 37.88
N TRP A 36 32.79 -0.43 38.31
CA TRP A 36 31.93 -1.30 37.50
C TRP A 36 30.71 -0.52 37.01
N ARG A 37 30.74 -0.01 35.77
CA ARG A 37 29.52 0.45 35.10
C ARG A 37 28.78 -0.77 34.59
N ILE A 38 27.79 -1.22 35.37
CA ILE A 38 26.71 -2.05 34.84
C ILE A 38 26.01 -1.20 33.77
N THR A 39 26.34 -1.41 32.49
CA THR A 39 25.48 -0.97 31.41
C THR A 39 24.27 -1.90 31.43
N VAL A 40 23.27 -1.53 32.23
CA VAL A 40 21.94 -2.12 32.15
C VAL A 40 21.49 -1.96 30.71
N ASN A 41 21.15 -3.07 30.05
CA ASN A 41 20.54 -2.99 28.74
C ASN A 41 19.26 -2.16 28.90
N PRO A 42 19.10 -0.99 28.26
CA PRO A 42 17.87 -0.20 28.39
C PRO A 42 16.63 -1.01 28.01
N ALA A 43 16.81 -2.07 27.21
CA ALA A 43 15.78 -3.03 26.85
C ALA A 43 15.29 -3.91 28.02
N SER A 44 16.10 -4.21 29.03
CA SER A 44 15.66 -5.05 30.16
C SER A 44 14.73 -4.32 31.13
N GLU A 45 14.82 -2.99 31.23
CA GLU A 45 13.85 -2.18 31.96
C GLU A 45 12.57 -1.95 31.15
N PHE A 46 12.68 -1.79 29.82
CA PHE A 46 11.53 -1.58 28.93
C PHE A 46 10.75 -2.87 28.61
N ALA A 47 11.37 -4.05 28.75
CA ALA A 47 10.75 -5.35 28.53
C ALA A 47 9.71 -5.72 29.62
N ALA A 48 9.61 -4.97 30.71
CA ALA A 48 8.69 -5.21 31.82
C ALA A 48 7.43 -4.32 31.73
N THR A 49 6.54 -4.69 30.79
CA THR A 49 5.06 -4.54 30.74
C THR A 49 4.34 -3.32 31.35
N GLU A 50 4.63 -2.80 32.53
CA GLU A 50 3.80 -1.77 33.18
C GLU A 50 4.06 -0.34 32.68
N GLN A 51 5.32 0.02 32.43
CA GLN A 51 5.64 1.34 31.88
C GLN A 51 5.10 1.48 30.45
N LEU A 52 5.26 0.45 29.63
CA LEU A 52 4.72 0.42 28.27
C LEU A 52 3.19 0.42 28.27
N LYS A 53 2.52 -0.38 29.13
CA LYS A 53 1.06 -0.32 29.29
C LYS A 53 0.59 1.07 29.72
N THR A 54 1.28 1.70 30.67
CA THR A 54 0.96 3.05 31.15
C THR A 54 1.11 4.08 30.03
N LEU A 55 2.18 3.98 29.23
CA LEU A 55 2.39 4.80 28.05
C LEU A 55 1.25 4.62 27.04
N ILE A 56 0.95 3.37 26.66
CA ILE A 56 -0.10 3.03 25.70
C ILE A 56 -1.44 3.56 26.21
N ASN A 57 -1.83 3.28 27.46
CA ASN A 57 -3.08 3.76 28.03
C ASN A 57 -3.17 5.29 28.01
N ARG A 58 -2.09 5.98 28.43
CA ARG A 58 -2.05 7.44 28.38
C ARG A 58 -2.24 7.97 26.97
N LEU A 59 -1.49 7.45 25.99
CA LEU A 59 -1.53 7.93 24.61
C LEU A 59 -2.81 7.52 23.86
N TYR A 60 -3.40 6.38 24.22
CA TYR A 60 -4.63 5.88 23.64
C TYR A 60 -5.83 6.79 23.99
N HIS A 61 -5.86 7.33 25.21
CA HIS A 61 -6.92 8.23 25.68
C HIS A 61 -6.67 9.71 25.38
N VAL A 62 -5.45 10.09 25.02
CA VAL A 62 -5.06 11.48 24.82
C VAL A 62 -4.82 11.74 23.33
N GLN A 63 -5.84 12.26 22.64
CA GLN A 63 -5.72 12.76 21.26
C GLN A 63 -4.97 14.11 21.22
N LYS A 64 -3.67 14.12 21.55
CA LYS A 64 -2.83 15.32 21.51
C LYS A 64 -1.57 15.10 20.66
N LEU A 65 -0.89 16.21 20.39
CA LEU A 65 0.43 16.21 19.79
C LEU A 65 1.40 15.43 20.68
N LEU A 66 2.14 14.51 20.05
CA LEU A 66 3.20 13.74 20.70
C LEU A 66 4.38 14.65 21.02
N THR A 67 5.05 14.36 22.14
CA THR A 67 6.32 14.99 22.48
C THR A 67 7.50 14.11 22.04
N PRO A 68 8.71 14.65 21.83
CA PRO A 68 9.87 13.84 21.49
C PRO A 68 10.16 12.69 22.48
N PRO A 69 9.99 12.85 23.81
CA PRO A 69 10.05 11.73 24.74
C PRO A 69 9.03 10.62 24.45
N ASP A 70 7.78 10.96 24.11
CA ASP A 70 6.75 9.96 23.80
C ASP A 70 7.16 9.11 22.59
N VAL A 71 7.63 9.78 21.52
CA VAL A 71 8.03 9.09 20.28
C VAL A 71 9.27 8.23 20.49
N ARG A 72 10.23 8.66 21.30
CA ARG A 72 11.37 7.81 21.68
C ARG A 72 10.93 6.53 22.36
N GLN A 73 9.97 6.61 23.29
CA GLN A 73 9.46 5.42 23.97
C GLN A 73 8.70 4.50 23.00
N ILE A 74 7.93 5.05 22.07
CA ILE A 74 7.26 4.28 20.99
C ILE A 74 8.31 3.56 20.12
N ALA A 75 9.34 4.26 19.66
CA ALA A 75 10.39 3.71 18.82
C ALA A 75 11.15 2.57 19.54
N THR A 76 11.51 2.79 20.80
CA THR A 76 12.10 1.77 21.68
C THR A 76 11.17 0.56 21.76
N ALA A 77 9.88 0.76 22.07
CA ALA A 77 8.93 -0.34 22.18
C ALA A 77 8.82 -1.15 20.87
N LEU A 78 8.70 -0.50 19.70
CA LEU A 78 8.63 -1.18 18.40
C LEU A 78 9.89 -1.99 18.05
N ASN A 79 11.05 -1.62 18.60
CA ASN A 79 12.29 -2.38 18.40
C ASN A 79 12.37 -3.63 19.28
N TYR A 80 11.69 -3.65 20.42
CA TYR A 80 11.76 -4.76 21.40
C TYR A 80 10.49 -5.61 21.48
N LEU A 81 9.44 -5.25 20.75
CA LEU A 81 8.12 -5.90 20.82
C LEU A 81 8.02 -7.32 20.25
N GLU A 82 9.11 -7.88 19.72
CA GLU A 82 9.19 -9.33 19.42
C GLU A 82 8.83 -10.20 20.64
N ILE A 83 8.97 -9.64 21.86
CA ILE A 83 8.79 -10.35 23.14
C ILE A 83 7.36 -10.23 23.71
N THR A 84 6.51 -9.28 23.26
CA THR A 84 5.15 -9.07 23.81
C THR A 84 4.08 -8.78 22.75
N GLN A 85 3.64 -9.83 22.04
CA GLN A 85 2.62 -9.72 20.99
C GLN A 85 1.31 -9.05 21.47
N ASP A 86 0.94 -9.23 22.74
CA ASP A 86 -0.31 -8.69 23.31
C ASP A 86 -0.36 -7.15 23.35
N LEU A 87 0.81 -6.49 23.41
CA LEU A 87 0.90 -5.02 23.47
C LEU A 87 1.18 -4.40 22.10
N LEU A 88 1.51 -5.21 21.09
CA LEU A 88 1.81 -4.70 19.76
C LEU A 88 0.59 -4.05 19.12
N LEU A 89 -0.58 -4.71 19.13
CA LEU A 89 -1.78 -4.14 18.52
C LEU A 89 -2.21 -2.81 19.17
N PRO A 90 -2.27 -2.69 20.51
CA PRO A 90 -2.51 -1.41 21.16
C PRO A 90 -1.47 -0.33 20.80
N LEU A 91 -0.18 -0.68 20.76
CA LEU A 91 0.87 0.29 20.39
C LEU A 91 0.71 0.76 18.94
N LEU A 92 0.49 -0.16 18.00
CA LEU A 92 0.26 0.18 16.60
C LEU A 92 -1.01 1.03 16.44
N THR A 93 -2.03 0.80 17.27
CA THR A 93 -3.23 1.64 17.27
C THR A 93 -2.92 3.07 17.72
N VAL A 94 -2.09 3.24 18.76
CA VAL A 94 -1.59 4.56 19.18
C VAL A 94 -0.81 5.23 18.05
N VAL A 95 0.10 4.51 17.38
CA VAL A 95 0.85 5.03 16.23
C VAL A 95 -0.10 5.47 15.13
N SER A 96 -1.02 4.59 14.72
CA SER A 96 -2.02 4.84 13.69
C SER A 96 -2.85 6.09 13.99
N ASN A 97 -3.40 6.21 15.20
CA ASN A 97 -4.19 7.39 15.60
C ASN A 97 -3.34 8.67 15.63
N SER A 98 -2.09 8.57 16.03
CA SER A 98 -1.18 9.72 16.13
C SER A 98 -0.89 10.34 14.77
N THR A 99 -0.91 9.56 13.68
CA THR A 99 -0.65 10.05 12.32
C THR A 99 -1.73 11.00 11.77
N ALA A 100 -2.88 11.12 12.45
CA ALA A 100 -3.89 12.12 12.10
C ALA A 100 -3.39 13.57 12.22
N PHE A 101 -2.33 13.81 13.00
CA PHE A 101 -1.70 15.12 13.15
C PHE A 101 -0.40 15.20 12.34
N THR A 102 -0.30 16.18 11.43
CA THR A 102 0.89 16.38 10.58
C THR A 102 2.17 16.53 11.41
N ALA A 103 2.12 17.27 12.53
CA ALA A 103 3.27 17.44 13.41
C ALA A 103 3.76 16.11 14.02
N ASN A 104 2.85 15.17 14.30
CA ASN A 104 3.23 13.84 14.77
C ASN A 104 3.88 13.02 13.64
N GLN A 105 3.42 13.16 12.39
CA GLN A 105 4.05 12.46 11.26
C GLN A 105 5.52 12.83 11.09
N ILE A 106 5.86 14.12 11.29
CA ILE A 106 7.25 14.60 11.28
C ILE A 106 8.04 13.91 12.39
N LEU A 107 7.57 13.95 13.64
CA LEU A 107 8.28 13.31 14.74
C LEU A 107 8.42 11.79 14.55
N LEU A 108 7.37 11.10 14.12
CA LEU A 108 7.41 9.65 13.87
C LEU A 108 8.45 9.30 12.80
N ARG A 109 8.60 10.14 11.77
CA ARG A 109 9.64 9.97 10.74
C ARG A 109 11.03 10.22 11.31
N ASP A 110 11.24 11.34 12.00
CA ASP A 110 12.55 11.75 12.53
C ASP A 110 13.10 10.78 13.58
N PHE A 111 12.22 10.15 14.35
CA PHE A 111 12.59 9.12 15.34
C PHE A 111 12.56 7.69 14.78
N GLY A 112 12.44 7.51 13.45
CA GLY A 112 12.58 6.21 12.78
C GLY A 112 11.37 5.27 12.92
N VAL A 113 10.25 5.71 13.50
CA VAL A 113 9.04 4.89 13.67
C VAL A 113 8.45 4.49 12.31
N VAL A 114 8.43 5.40 11.34
CA VAL A 114 7.94 5.11 9.98
C VAL A 114 8.73 3.96 9.35
N ALA A 115 10.06 4.03 9.43
CA ALA A 115 10.95 2.99 8.89
C ALA A 115 10.72 1.65 9.60
N ARG A 116 10.62 1.67 10.94
CA ARG A 116 10.40 0.46 11.72
C ARG A 116 9.06 -0.21 11.41
N VAL A 117 7.97 0.54 11.26
CA VAL A 117 6.66 -0.02 10.86
C VAL A 117 6.74 -0.71 9.49
N VAL A 118 7.45 -0.09 8.54
CA VAL A 118 7.65 -0.67 7.21
C VAL A 118 8.48 -1.95 7.29
N GLU A 119 9.54 -1.98 8.09
CA GLU A 119 10.34 -3.19 8.33
C GLU A 119 9.48 -4.32 8.90
N LEU A 120 8.75 -4.06 9.98
CA LEU A 120 7.85 -5.05 10.61
C LEU A 120 6.78 -5.59 9.64
N PHE A 121 6.29 -4.75 8.72
CA PHE A 121 5.31 -5.18 7.71
C PHE A 121 5.94 -5.98 6.57
N CYS A 122 7.18 -5.66 6.19
CA CYS A 122 7.86 -6.29 5.05
C CYS A 122 8.62 -7.56 5.43
N ASP A 123 8.90 -7.75 6.72
CA ASP A 123 9.56 -8.94 7.24
C ASP A 123 8.74 -10.20 6.90
N LYS A 124 9.38 -11.12 6.17
CA LYS A 124 8.76 -12.35 5.70
C LYS A 124 8.83 -13.47 6.73
N ASP A 125 9.71 -13.34 7.71
CA ASP A 125 9.94 -14.37 8.72
C ASP A 125 8.98 -14.22 9.91
N GLN A 126 8.23 -13.10 9.97
CA GLN A 126 7.22 -12.83 10.98
C GLN A 126 5.81 -13.28 10.56
N ASP A 127 5.24 -14.23 11.31
CA ASP A 127 3.83 -14.59 11.21
C ASP A 127 2.98 -13.77 12.18
N TRP A 128 2.69 -12.52 11.79
CA TRP A 128 1.84 -11.65 12.57
C TRP A 128 0.38 -12.13 12.59
N ALA A 129 -0.24 -12.06 13.78
CA ALA A 129 -1.69 -12.14 13.90
C ALA A 129 -2.37 -11.19 12.89
N LYS A 130 -3.49 -11.62 12.29
CA LYS A 130 -4.18 -10.90 11.22
C LYS A 130 -4.48 -9.44 11.59
N THR A 131 -4.90 -9.20 12.83
CA THR A 131 -5.19 -7.86 13.37
C THR A 131 -3.96 -6.97 13.42
N CYS A 132 -2.81 -7.47 13.88
CA CYS A 132 -1.54 -6.75 13.88
C CYS A 132 -1.10 -6.40 12.46
N ARG A 133 -1.21 -7.34 11.51
CA ARG A 133 -0.84 -7.10 10.11
C ARG A 133 -1.72 -6.05 9.45
N ILE A 134 -3.04 -6.08 9.70
CA ILE A 134 -3.98 -5.05 9.25
C ILE A 134 -3.62 -3.70 9.86
N MET A 135 -3.28 -3.65 11.15
CA MET A 135 -2.92 -2.40 11.82
C MET A 135 -1.56 -1.84 11.35
N LEU A 136 -0.57 -2.69 11.07
CA LEU A 136 0.68 -2.29 10.41
C LEU A 136 0.38 -1.65 9.05
N LEU A 137 -0.46 -2.30 8.25
CA LEU A 137 -0.88 -1.79 6.95
C LEU A 137 -1.67 -0.48 7.08
N GLN A 138 -2.51 -0.34 8.11
CA GLN A 138 -3.24 0.89 8.42
C GLN A 138 -2.29 2.03 8.80
N CYS A 139 -1.26 1.76 9.60
CA CYS A 139 -0.22 2.74 9.90
C CYS A 139 0.44 3.22 8.61
N ILE A 140 0.82 2.30 7.71
CA ILE A 140 1.39 2.66 6.41
C ILE A 140 0.42 3.51 5.58
N ALA A 141 -0.86 3.13 5.52
CA ALA A 141 -1.89 3.87 4.80
C ALA A 141 -2.02 5.31 5.29
N ASN A 142 -2.04 5.52 6.60
CA ASN A 142 -2.17 6.85 7.19
C ASN A 142 -0.89 7.69 7.03
N MET A 143 0.29 7.07 7.21
CA MET A 143 1.58 7.76 7.02
C MET A 143 1.84 8.12 5.55
N ALA A 144 1.26 7.38 4.61
CA ALA A 144 1.37 7.66 3.17
C ALA A 144 0.63 8.93 2.74
N VAL A 145 -0.18 9.53 3.62
CA VAL A 145 -0.82 10.84 3.35
C VAL A 145 0.22 11.97 3.34
N ASP A 146 1.31 11.85 4.10
CA ASP A 146 2.43 12.79 4.07
C ASP A 146 3.45 12.37 3.00
N VAL A 147 3.59 13.20 1.96
CA VAL A 147 4.52 12.97 0.84
C VAL A 147 5.97 12.87 1.31
N ALA A 148 6.35 13.50 2.44
CA ALA A 148 7.69 13.39 2.99
C ALA A 148 8.02 11.97 3.52
N ASN A 149 7.01 11.13 3.76
CA ASN A 149 7.21 9.72 4.13
C ASN A 149 7.41 8.79 2.92
N GLU A 150 7.06 9.23 1.70
CA GLU A 150 7.13 8.42 0.47
C GLU A 150 8.46 7.68 0.29
N PRO A 151 9.65 8.31 0.49
CA PRO A 151 10.92 7.65 0.24
C PRO A 151 11.16 6.42 1.13
N ILE A 152 10.56 6.43 2.32
CA ILE A 152 10.61 5.32 3.28
C ILE A 152 9.55 4.28 2.92
N LEU A 153 8.31 4.72 2.70
CA LEU A 153 7.15 3.86 2.54
C LEU A 153 7.14 3.08 1.22
N LYS A 154 7.70 3.63 0.14
CA LYS A 154 7.65 3.00 -1.20
C LYS A 154 8.20 1.57 -1.26
N ARG A 155 9.12 1.20 -0.37
CA ARG A 155 9.65 -0.16 -0.29
C ARG A 155 8.59 -1.20 0.12
N SER A 156 7.49 -0.76 0.73
CA SER A 156 6.39 -1.62 1.15
C SER A 156 5.41 -1.96 0.02
N ILE A 157 5.42 -1.24 -1.11
CA ILE A 157 4.46 -1.41 -2.21
C ILE A 157 4.34 -2.88 -2.65
N PRO A 158 5.44 -3.63 -2.91
CA PRO A 158 5.31 -5.04 -3.29
C PRO A 158 4.63 -5.91 -2.23
N ALA A 159 4.84 -5.62 -0.94
CA ALA A 159 4.19 -6.33 0.15
C ALA A 159 2.71 -5.99 0.26
N ILE A 160 2.35 -4.71 0.04
CA ILE A 160 0.96 -4.26 0.05
C ILE A 160 0.17 -4.88 -1.11
N ILE A 161 0.74 -4.94 -2.32
CA ILE A 161 0.05 -5.53 -3.49
C ILE A 161 -0.35 -6.99 -3.20
N ARG A 162 0.53 -7.77 -2.54
CA ARG A 162 0.21 -9.15 -2.13
C ARG A 162 -0.94 -9.26 -1.13
N ARG A 163 -1.42 -8.16 -0.55
CA ARG A 163 -2.55 -8.11 0.38
C ARG A 163 -3.87 -7.75 -0.29
N MET A 164 -3.85 -7.29 -1.55
CA MET A 164 -5.07 -7.01 -2.34
C MET A 164 -5.91 -8.26 -2.64
N ASP A 165 -5.32 -9.44 -2.49
CA ASP A 165 -6.00 -10.74 -2.64
C ASP A 165 -6.25 -11.45 -1.30
N SER A 166 -6.15 -10.72 -0.18
CA SER A 166 -6.49 -11.28 1.12
C SER A 166 -7.95 -11.73 1.16
N SER A 167 -8.21 -12.87 1.81
CA SER A 167 -9.57 -13.33 2.12
C SER A 167 -10.24 -12.50 3.22
N VAL A 168 -9.53 -11.53 3.80
CA VAL A 168 -10.06 -10.62 4.81
C VAL A 168 -10.35 -9.28 4.15
N ASP A 169 -11.64 -8.93 4.02
CA ASP A 169 -12.09 -7.73 3.31
C ASP A 169 -11.41 -6.45 3.80
N LEU A 170 -11.33 -6.27 5.13
CA LEU A 170 -10.68 -5.11 5.72
C LEU A 170 -9.20 -5.00 5.32
N GLU A 171 -8.48 -6.12 5.24
CA GLU A 171 -7.07 -6.13 4.83
C GLU A 171 -6.92 -5.68 3.37
N CYS A 172 -7.79 -6.15 2.49
CA CYS A 172 -7.84 -5.74 1.09
C CYS A 172 -8.16 -4.23 0.94
N ILE A 173 -9.15 -3.73 1.69
CA ILE A 173 -9.56 -2.32 1.67
C ILE A 173 -8.40 -1.41 2.11
N VAL A 174 -7.74 -1.74 3.23
CA VAL A 174 -6.61 -0.95 3.73
C VAL A 174 -5.41 -1.04 2.78
N ALA A 175 -5.17 -2.18 2.14
CA ALA A 175 -4.14 -2.32 1.10
C ALA A 175 -4.39 -1.38 -0.09
N LEU A 176 -5.62 -1.37 -0.61
CA LEU A 176 -6.04 -0.48 -1.70
C LEU A 176 -5.92 1.00 -1.30
N GLN A 177 -6.29 1.34 -0.06
CA GLN A 177 -6.15 2.70 0.47
C GLN A 177 -4.68 3.13 0.57
N ALA A 178 -3.81 2.27 1.09
CA ALA A 178 -2.37 2.55 1.17
C ALA A 178 -1.75 2.78 -0.22
N LEU A 179 -2.06 1.91 -1.19
CA LEU A 179 -1.59 2.06 -2.57
C LEU A 179 -2.16 3.31 -3.25
N THR A 180 -3.40 3.68 -2.96
CA THR A 180 -3.99 4.94 -3.45
C THR A 180 -3.18 6.14 -2.95
N ASN A 181 -2.84 6.18 -1.66
CA ASN A 181 -2.04 7.28 -1.10
C ASN A 181 -0.59 7.29 -1.65
N LEU A 182 0.01 6.12 -1.87
CA LEU A 182 1.37 6.00 -2.43
C LEU A 182 1.46 6.23 -3.94
N SER A 183 0.33 6.29 -4.66
CA SER A 183 0.28 6.44 -6.13
C SER A 183 0.01 7.88 -6.59
N LEU A 184 0.04 8.87 -5.69
CA LEU A 184 -0.25 10.26 -6.04
C LEU A 184 0.76 10.85 -7.05
N ASN A 185 2.05 10.49 -6.94
CA ASN A 185 3.13 11.00 -7.78
C ASN A 185 4.06 9.86 -8.22
N ILE A 186 3.57 8.99 -9.11
CA ILE A 186 4.35 7.84 -9.59
C ILE A 186 5.51 8.33 -10.46
N THR A 187 6.74 7.99 -10.06
CA THR A 187 7.95 8.22 -10.85
C THR A 187 8.20 7.08 -11.85
N PRO A 188 8.98 7.28 -12.93
CA PRO A 188 9.31 6.22 -13.89
C PRO A 188 9.90 4.96 -13.25
N THR A 189 10.71 5.12 -12.19
CA THR A 189 11.30 4.00 -11.46
C THR A 189 10.30 3.16 -10.67
N GLN A 190 9.12 3.71 -10.37
CA GLN A 190 8.06 3.02 -9.62
C GLN A 190 7.06 2.30 -10.51
N ILE A 191 7.02 2.59 -11.81
CA ILE A 191 6.12 1.96 -12.78
C ILE A 191 6.16 0.44 -12.66
N PRO A 192 7.33 -0.25 -12.72
CA PRO A 192 7.37 -1.71 -12.64
C PRO A 192 6.84 -2.27 -11.31
N ILE A 193 6.92 -1.47 -10.24
CA ILE A 193 6.49 -1.85 -8.89
C ILE A 193 4.95 -1.82 -8.80
N PHE A 194 4.28 -0.91 -9.52
CA PHE A 194 2.83 -0.77 -9.52
C PHE A 194 2.11 -1.64 -10.56
N LEU A 195 2.80 -2.10 -11.63
CA LEU A 195 2.19 -2.94 -12.66
C LEU A 195 1.38 -4.13 -12.11
N PRO A 196 1.86 -4.89 -11.09
CA PRO A 196 1.11 -6.02 -10.57
C PRO A 196 -0.22 -5.63 -9.89
N ALA A 197 -0.43 -4.37 -9.50
CA ALA A 197 -1.68 -3.91 -8.88
C ALA A 197 -2.85 -3.82 -9.89
N ILE A 198 -2.55 -3.57 -11.16
CA ILE A 198 -3.56 -3.35 -12.23
C ILE A 198 -4.58 -4.50 -12.31
N PRO A 199 -4.17 -5.78 -12.51
CA PRO A 199 -5.13 -6.87 -12.62
C PRO A 199 -5.95 -7.08 -11.35
N TYR A 200 -5.36 -6.86 -10.16
CA TYR A 200 -6.13 -6.92 -8.91
C TYR A 200 -7.21 -5.84 -8.89
N CYS A 201 -6.88 -4.60 -9.24
CA CYS A 201 -7.87 -3.53 -9.28
C CYS A 201 -9.04 -3.86 -10.22
N LEU A 202 -8.74 -4.27 -11.45
CA LEU A 202 -9.76 -4.63 -12.44
C LEU A 202 -10.69 -5.74 -11.92
N ASN A 203 -10.14 -6.79 -11.31
CA ASN A 203 -10.93 -7.87 -10.74
C ASN A 203 -11.83 -7.44 -9.57
N LYS A 204 -11.48 -6.37 -8.85
CA LYS A 204 -12.25 -5.88 -7.71
C LYS A 204 -13.37 -4.89 -8.07
N LEU A 205 -13.51 -4.49 -9.34
CA LEU A 205 -14.52 -3.51 -9.76
C LEU A 205 -15.97 -3.93 -9.48
N TRP A 206 -16.25 -5.23 -9.50
CA TRP A 206 -17.59 -5.80 -9.25
C TRP A 206 -17.81 -6.28 -7.81
N VAL A 207 -16.82 -6.13 -6.94
CA VAL A 207 -16.94 -6.50 -5.53
C VAL A 207 -17.77 -5.43 -4.83
N LYS A 208 -18.96 -5.81 -4.35
CA LYS A 208 -19.83 -4.90 -3.59
C LYS A 208 -19.13 -4.45 -2.30
N GLY A 209 -19.33 -3.20 -1.91
CA GLY A 209 -18.81 -2.65 -0.66
C GLY A 209 -17.89 -1.47 -0.91
N GLU A 210 -16.87 -1.30 -0.05
CA GLU A 210 -15.84 -0.27 -0.22
C GLU A 210 -14.71 -0.71 -1.17
N THR A 211 -14.55 -2.02 -1.36
CA THR A 211 -13.48 -2.60 -2.17
C THR A 211 -13.49 -2.09 -3.61
N ASN A 212 -14.65 -2.03 -4.27
CA ASN A 212 -14.74 -1.47 -5.63
C ASN A 212 -14.42 0.03 -5.67
N LEU A 213 -14.85 0.79 -4.67
CA LEU A 213 -14.59 2.22 -4.57
C LEU A 213 -13.09 2.50 -4.42
N HIS A 214 -12.40 1.79 -3.52
CA HIS A 214 -10.95 1.94 -3.35
C HIS A 214 -10.16 1.42 -4.55
N SER A 215 -10.63 0.35 -5.21
CA SER A 215 -10.07 -0.11 -6.48
C SER A 215 -10.15 0.95 -7.57
N LEU A 216 -11.30 1.59 -7.74
CA LEU A 216 -11.49 2.68 -8.69
C LEU A 216 -10.61 3.89 -8.35
N ARG A 217 -10.48 4.25 -7.07
CA ARG A 217 -9.60 5.35 -6.64
C ARG A 217 -8.14 5.08 -7.05
N LEU A 218 -7.66 3.85 -6.82
CA LEU A 218 -6.31 3.47 -7.25
C LEU A 218 -6.19 3.50 -8.78
N LEU A 219 -7.14 2.94 -9.52
CA LEU A 219 -7.13 2.97 -10.99
C LEU A 219 -7.11 4.39 -11.55
N VAL A 220 -7.85 5.33 -10.95
CA VAL A 220 -7.77 6.76 -11.32
C VAL A 220 -6.33 7.26 -11.17
N ASN A 221 -5.68 7.04 -10.03
CA ASN A 221 -4.30 7.48 -9.80
C ASN A 221 -3.32 6.82 -10.79
N LEU A 222 -3.44 5.51 -11.02
CA LEU A 222 -2.60 4.81 -12.00
C LEU A 222 -2.80 5.38 -13.42
N SER A 223 -4.03 5.76 -13.77
CA SER A 223 -4.37 6.35 -15.08
C SER A 223 -3.90 7.79 -15.23
N CYS A 224 -3.56 8.48 -14.14
CA CYS A 224 -2.92 9.79 -14.17
C CYS A 224 -1.42 9.69 -14.49
N CYS A 225 -0.82 8.50 -14.48
CA CYS A 225 0.53 8.24 -14.96
C CYS A 225 0.46 7.78 -16.43
N PRO A 226 0.86 8.61 -17.41
CA PRO A 226 0.64 8.31 -18.82
C PRO A 226 1.34 7.03 -19.29
N ASP A 227 2.51 6.72 -18.73
CA ASP A 227 3.27 5.51 -19.06
C ASP A 227 2.61 4.22 -18.55
N LEU A 228 1.73 4.30 -17.53
CA LEU A 228 0.97 3.14 -17.04
C LEU A 228 -0.29 2.86 -17.87
N VAL A 229 -0.82 3.87 -18.59
CA VAL A 229 -2.07 3.75 -19.35
C VAL A 229 -2.02 2.62 -20.39
N PRO A 230 -0.96 2.47 -21.21
CA PRO A 230 -0.84 1.33 -22.13
C PRO A 230 -0.92 -0.03 -21.43
N HIS A 231 -0.33 -0.17 -20.24
CA HIS A 231 -0.37 -1.42 -19.47
C HIS A 231 -1.78 -1.71 -18.92
N ILE A 232 -2.50 -0.68 -18.47
CA ILE A 232 -3.90 -0.79 -18.04
C ILE A 232 -4.77 -1.22 -19.22
N LEU A 233 -4.58 -0.60 -20.39
CA LEU A 233 -5.31 -0.92 -21.62
C LEU A 233 -5.01 -2.31 -22.17
N ALA A 234 -3.78 -2.80 -22.00
CA ALA A 234 -3.37 -4.15 -22.38
C ALA A 234 -3.86 -5.24 -21.43
N SER A 235 -4.30 -4.86 -20.23
CA SER A 235 -4.74 -5.82 -19.22
C SER A 235 -6.00 -6.56 -19.66
N LYS A 236 -6.12 -7.80 -19.17
CA LYS A 236 -7.29 -8.64 -19.42
C LYS A 236 -8.53 -7.98 -18.79
N THR A 237 -9.53 -7.80 -19.62
CA THR A 237 -10.84 -7.30 -19.21
C THR A 237 -11.80 -8.44 -18.91
N VAL A 238 -12.90 -8.15 -18.20
CA VAL A 238 -14.02 -9.08 -18.04
C VAL A 238 -15.21 -8.64 -18.88
N THR A 239 -16.05 -9.61 -19.22
CA THR A 239 -17.33 -9.35 -19.89
C THR A 239 -18.23 -8.48 -19.02
N GLY A 240 -18.94 -7.53 -19.63
CA GLY A 240 -19.86 -6.66 -18.91
C GLY A 240 -19.19 -5.46 -18.23
N LEU A 241 -18.04 -5.00 -18.74
CA LEU A 241 -17.29 -3.85 -18.23
C LEU A 241 -18.20 -2.65 -17.84
N PHE A 242 -19.14 -2.29 -18.72
CA PHE A 242 -19.98 -1.12 -18.54
C PHE A 242 -21.07 -1.25 -17.48
N SER A 243 -21.27 -2.43 -16.90
CA SER A 243 -22.18 -2.61 -15.75
C SER A 243 -21.73 -1.82 -14.52
N ILE A 244 -20.45 -1.43 -14.45
CA ILE A 244 -19.95 -0.53 -13.41
C ILE A 244 -20.61 0.85 -13.43
N LEU A 245 -21.15 1.25 -14.58
CA LEU A 245 -21.86 2.52 -14.76
C LEU A 245 -23.33 2.45 -14.32
N ASP A 246 -23.84 1.25 -14.03
CA ASP A 246 -25.23 1.01 -13.66
C ASP A 246 -25.42 1.00 -12.12
N THR A 247 -24.43 1.49 -11.37
CA THR A 247 -24.47 1.59 -9.89
C THR A 247 -25.36 2.74 -9.42
N ASP A 248 -26.07 2.53 -8.32
CA ASP A 248 -26.89 3.54 -7.62
C ASP A 248 -26.07 4.41 -6.66
N LYS A 249 -24.82 4.04 -6.39
CA LYS A 249 -23.89 4.78 -5.55
C LYS A 249 -23.13 5.84 -6.34
N ASP A 250 -23.48 7.11 -6.11
CA ASP A 250 -22.84 8.28 -6.73
C ASP A 250 -21.31 8.27 -6.60
N ASP A 251 -20.75 7.92 -5.43
CA ASP A 251 -19.29 7.88 -5.23
C ASP A 251 -18.58 6.86 -6.13
N VAL A 252 -19.20 5.70 -6.33
CA VAL A 252 -18.66 4.64 -7.20
C VAL A 252 -18.77 5.08 -8.65
N LEU A 253 -19.94 5.60 -9.04
CA LEU A 253 -20.21 6.08 -10.40
C LEU A 253 -19.26 7.21 -10.79
N LEU A 254 -19.08 8.18 -9.89
CA LEU A 254 -18.17 9.32 -10.08
C LEU A 254 -16.73 8.85 -10.32
N ARG A 255 -16.25 7.88 -9.52
CA ARG A 255 -14.89 7.34 -9.69
C ARG A 255 -14.76 6.49 -10.95
N ALA A 256 -15.79 5.74 -11.34
CA ALA A 256 -15.81 4.98 -12.59
C ALA A 256 -15.73 5.91 -13.83
N ILE A 257 -16.55 6.96 -13.88
CA ILE A 257 -16.52 7.94 -14.98
C ILE A 257 -15.20 8.70 -14.99
N THR A 258 -14.68 9.08 -13.82
CA THR A 258 -13.37 9.74 -13.72
C THR A 258 -12.26 8.85 -14.27
N TRP A 259 -12.27 7.56 -13.94
CA TRP A 259 -11.30 6.61 -14.46
C TRP A 259 -11.37 6.48 -15.99
N LEU A 260 -12.58 6.28 -16.54
CA LEU A 260 -12.79 6.20 -17.99
C LEU A 260 -12.39 7.49 -18.71
N LEU A 261 -12.64 8.65 -18.09
CA LEU A 261 -12.21 9.95 -18.60
C LEU A 261 -10.69 10.09 -18.60
N CYS A 262 -10.00 9.75 -17.50
CA CYS A 262 -8.54 9.79 -17.45
C CYS A 262 -7.91 8.89 -18.52
N MET A 263 -8.40 7.65 -18.64
CA MET A 263 -7.95 6.71 -19.67
C MET A 263 -8.17 7.26 -21.08
N SER A 264 -9.37 7.78 -21.38
CA SER A 264 -9.70 8.28 -22.71
C SER A 264 -8.92 9.55 -23.06
N CYS A 265 -8.72 10.45 -22.09
CA CYS A 265 -7.85 11.63 -22.28
C CYS A 265 -6.41 11.21 -22.62
N ALA A 266 -5.87 10.20 -21.93
CA ALA A 266 -4.53 9.72 -22.22
C ALA A 266 -4.43 9.03 -23.59
N VAL A 267 -5.46 8.27 -23.98
CA VAL A 267 -5.55 7.66 -25.32
C VAL A 267 -5.55 8.72 -26.42
N GLU A 268 -6.35 9.77 -26.25
CA GLU A 268 -6.42 10.87 -27.22
C GLU A 268 -5.10 11.66 -27.25
N ALA A 269 -4.64 12.16 -26.10
CA ALA A 269 -3.48 13.04 -26.03
C ALA A 269 -2.16 12.36 -26.45
N LEU A 270 -2.00 11.06 -26.18
CA LEU A 270 -0.82 10.28 -26.57
C LEU A 270 -1.00 9.53 -27.89
N ASN A 271 -2.13 9.70 -28.56
CA ASN A 271 -2.50 8.96 -29.78
C ASN A 271 -2.35 7.43 -29.62
N ILE A 272 -2.83 6.89 -28.49
CA ILE A 272 -2.68 5.47 -28.17
C ILE A 272 -3.53 4.62 -29.11
N ASP A 273 -2.85 3.80 -29.91
CA ASP A 273 -3.48 2.81 -30.77
C ASP A 273 -3.13 1.38 -30.34
N TYR A 274 -3.76 0.40 -30.98
CA TYR A 274 -3.53 -0.99 -30.64
C TYR A 274 -2.09 -1.48 -30.94
N SER A 275 -1.32 -0.80 -31.79
CA SER A 275 0.07 -1.17 -32.07
C SER A 275 0.98 -0.97 -30.85
N GLN A 276 0.66 0.01 -29.99
CA GLN A 276 1.34 0.23 -28.72
C GLN A 276 0.85 -0.72 -27.61
N ILE A 277 -0.39 -1.20 -27.72
CA ILE A 277 -1.00 -2.13 -26.77
C ILE A 277 -0.59 -3.59 -27.03
N ALA A 278 -0.46 -3.98 -28.30
CA ALA A 278 -0.20 -5.37 -28.69
C ALA A 278 1.05 -5.99 -28.03
N PRO A 279 2.20 -5.30 -27.89
CA PRO A 279 3.39 -5.84 -27.22
C PRO A 279 3.21 -6.07 -25.72
N LEU A 280 2.24 -5.38 -25.11
CA LEU A 280 1.95 -5.43 -23.68
C LEU A 280 0.83 -6.42 -23.35
N ASN A 281 0.16 -6.96 -24.37
CA ASN A 281 -0.93 -7.92 -24.20
C ASN A 281 -0.41 -9.21 -23.58
N GLN A 282 -0.89 -9.53 -22.39
CA GLN A 282 -0.48 -10.72 -21.64
C GLN A 282 -1.29 -11.97 -22.02
N ASP A 283 -2.24 -11.86 -22.97
CA ASP A 283 -2.96 -13.03 -23.49
C ASP A 283 -1.98 -13.94 -24.25
N PRO A 284 -1.92 -15.25 -23.92
CA PRO A 284 -0.94 -16.18 -24.51
C PRO A 284 -1.13 -16.38 -26.02
N PHE A 285 -2.31 -16.04 -26.56
CA PHE A 285 -2.61 -16.11 -27.99
C PHE A 285 -2.60 -14.74 -28.66
N GLY A 286 -2.21 -13.68 -27.94
CA GLY A 286 -2.20 -12.30 -28.44
C GLY A 286 -3.58 -11.80 -28.86
N ASN A 287 -4.66 -12.38 -28.32
CA ASN A 287 -6.00 -12.05 -28.76
C ASN A 287 -6.42 -10.65 -28.26
N ALA A 288 -6.57 -9.73 -29.21
CA ALA A 288 -6.93 -8.35 -28.92
C ALA A 288 -8.27 -8.18 -28.21
N ASN A 289 -9.20 -9.11 -28.40
CA ASN A 289 -10.56 -9.01 -27.87
C ASN A 289 -10.60 -9.10 -26.34
N PHE A 290 -9.57 -9.65 -25.70
CA PHE A 290 -9.47 -9.75 -24.24
C PHE A 290 -8.84 -8.52 -23.59
N THR A 291 -8.35 -7.55 -24.37
CA THR A 291 -7.76 -6.33 -23.82
C THR A 291 -8.83 -5.35 -23.36
N LEU A 292 -8.53 -4.58 -22.32
CA LEU A 292 -9.38 -3.46 -21.91
C LEU A 292 -9.52 -2.42 -23.03
N TYR A 293 -8.48 -2.20 -23.84
CA TYR A 293 -8.53 -1.33 -25.02
C TYR A 293 -9.65 -1.74 -25.98
N HIS A 294 -9.73 -3.02 -26.33
CA HIS A 294 -10.82 -3.52 -27.18
C HIS A 294 -12.18 -3.37 -26.50
N SER A 295 -12.25 -3.59 -25.18
CA SER A 295 -13.50 -3.44 -24.44
C SER A 295 -14.04 -2.01 -24.42
N LEU A 296 -13.17 -1.01 -24.42
CA LEU A 296 -13.57 0.41 -24.41
C LEU A 296 -13.77 0.97 -25.83
N TYR A 297 -12.84 0.66 -26.73
CA TYR A 297 -12.75 1.34 -28.03
C TYR A 297 -13.04 0.44 -29.23
N GLY A 298 -13.38 -0.83 -29.02
CA GLY A 298 -13.78 -1.75 -30.09
C GLY A 298 -15.02 -1.27 -30.85
N MET A 299 -15.14 -1.67 -32.13
CA MET A 299 -16.20 -1.22 -33.06
C MET A 299 -17.63 -1.30 -32.48
N LYS A 300 -17.93 -2.32 -31.67
CA LYS A 300 -19.24 -2.51 -31.04
C LYS A 300 -19.36 -1.85 -29.67
N ASN A 301 -18.26 -1.80 -28.93
CA ASN A 301 -18.28 -1.40 -27.52
C ASN A 301 -18.16 0.11 -27.35
N LYS A 302 -17.43 0.80 -28.23
CA LYS A 302 -17.31 2.25 -28.18
C LYS A 302 -18.67 2.96 -28.33
N PRO A 303 -19.53 2.62 -29.31
CA PRO A 303 -20.87 3.23 -29.40
C PRO A 303 -21.74 2.94 -28.17
N GLU A 304 -21.60 1.76 -27.56
CA GLU A 304 -22.33 1.40 -26.35
C GLU A 304 -21.86 2.21 -25.13
N LEU A 305 -20.55 2.43 -25.00
CA LEU A 305 -19.99 3.33 -23.99
C LEU A 305 -20.50 4.76 -24.20
N GLU A 306 -20.45 5.28 -25.43
CA GLU A 306 -20.96 6.61 -25.77
C GLU A 306 -22.45 6.76 -25.43
N ARG A 307 -23.26 5.72 -25.65
CA ARG A 307 -24.68 5.69 -25.29
C ARG A 307 -24.87 5.80 -23.77
N LYS A 308 -24.21 4.94 -22.99
CA LYS A 308 -24.28 4.98 -21.52
C LYS A 308 -23.79 6.30 -20.94
N VAL A 309 -22.68 6.83 -21.44
CA VAL A 309 -22.14 8.13 -20.99
C VAL A 309 -23.10 9.26 -21.32
N ARG A 310 -23.80 9.21 -22.46
CA ARG A 310 -24.81 10.21 -22.83
C ARG A 310 -25.99 10.23 -21.85
N GLU A 311 -26.43 9.08 -21.36
CA GLU A 311 -27.47 9.01 -20.32
C GLU A 311 -26.98 9.67 -19.02
N LEU A 312 -25.71 9.49 -18.68
CA LEU A 312 -25.09 10.08 -17.48
C LEU A 312 -24.86 11.60 -17.59
N CYS A 313 -24.85 12.17 -18.79
CA CYS A 313 -24.82 13.63 -18.98
C CYS A 313 -26.04 14.33 -18.35
N GLU A 314 -27.16 13.63 -18.19
CA GLU A 314 -28.39 14.13 -17.57
C GLU A 314 -28.51 13.77 -16.08
N SER A 315 -27.41 13.28 -15.47
CA SER A 315 -27.39 12.97 -14.04
C SER A 315 -27.72 14.21 -13.18
N LYS A 316 -28.48 13.99 -12.10
CA LYS A 316 -28.77 15.01 -11.08
C LYS A 316 -27.51 15.48 -10.37
N ASN A 317 -26.49 14.64 -10.31
CA ASN A 317 -25.20 14.98 -9.74
C ASN A 317 -24.38 15.78 -10.76
N ALA A 318 -24.14 17.06 -10.47
CA ALA A 318 -23.46 17.98 -11.38
C ALA A 318 -22.05 17.52 -11.73
N GLU A 319 -21.31 16.89 -10.80
CA GLU A 319 -19.96 16.42 -11.07
C GLU A 319 -19.97 15.24 -12.05
N ILE A 320 -20.89 14.29 -11.84
CA ILE A 320 -21.11 13.15 -12.75
C ILE A 320 -21.52 13.65 -14.13
N SER A 321 -22.48 14.58 -14.22
CA SER A 321 -22.92 15.18 -15.49
C SER A 321 -21.75 15.86 -16.23
N ASN A 322 -20.98 16.70 -15.54
CA ASN A 322 -19.87 17.44 -16.15
C ASN A 322 -18.76 16.52 -16.64
N LYS A 323 -18.36 15.51 -15.85
CA LYS A 323 -17.34 14.54 -16.29
C LYS A 323 -17.84 13.67 -17.44
N SER A 324 -19.12 13.31 -17.44
CA SER A 324 -19.74 12.52 -18.53
C SER A 324 -19.74 13.29 -19.85
N LYS A 325 -20.11 14.58 -19.82
CA LYS A 325 -20.06 15.46 -21.01
C LYS A 325 -18.64 15.52 -21.59
N ARG A 326 -17.64 15.76 -20.73
CA ARG A 326 -16.24 15.78 -21.14
C ARG A 326 -15.77 14.43 -21.68
N LEU A 327 -16.16 13.32 -21.06
CA LEU A 327 -15.83 11.97 -21.54
C LEU A 327 -16.45 11.72 -22.92
N LEU A 328 -17.71 12.11 -23.13
CA LEU A 328 -18.39 11.96 -24.41
C LEU A 328 -17.68 12.73 -25.53
N ASP A 329 -17.21 13.94 -25.25
CA ASP A 329 -16.47 14.75 -26.23
C ASP A 329 -15.12 14.15 -26.60
N ILE A 330 -14.37 13.62 -25.62
CA ILE A 330 -13.11 12.91 -25.87
C ILE A 330 -13.35 11.61 -26.64
N LEU A 331 -14.38 10.83 -26.28
CA LEU A 331 -14.71 9.58 -26.98
C LEU A 331 -14.97 9.84 -28.47
N ARG A 332 -15.63 10.94 -28.84
CA ARG A 332 -15.87 11.30 -30.25
C ARG A 332 -14.58 11.53 -31.05
N GLN A 333 -13.49 11.95 -30.39
CA GLN A 333 -12.18 12.20 -31.02
C GLN A 333 -11.37 10.92 -31.22
N ILE A 334 -11.60 9.89 -30.40
CA ILE A 334 -10.90 8.62 -30.49
C ILE A 334 -11.47 7.77 -31.62
N ALA A 335 -10.63 7.31 -32.55
CA ALA A 335 -11.06 6.39 -33.60
C ALA A 335 -11.44 5.02 -33.01
N PRO A 336 -12.53 4.36 -33.47
CA PRO A 336 -12.81 2.99 -33.08
C PRO A 336 -11.68 2.05 -33.48
N MET A 337 -11.32 1.13 -32.59
CA MET A 337 -10.34 0.09 -32.86
C MET A 337 -10.86 -0.82 -33.96
N ARG A 338 -10.16 -0.84 -35.09
CA ARG A 338 -10.35 -1.83 -36.14
C ARG A 338 -9.50 -3.05 -35.80
N THR A 339 -10.15 -4.19 -35.55
CA THR A 339 -9.43 -5.47 -35.51
C THR A 339 -8.86 -5.71 -36.90
N SER A 340 -7.55 -5.51 -37.07
CA SER A 340 -6.90 -5.95 -38.29
C SER A 340 -7.04 -7.47 -38.34
N SER A 341 -7.73 -7.98 -39.35
CA SER A 341 -7.74 -9.40 -39.72
C SER A 341 -6.35 -9.97 -40.01
N ALA A 342 -5.29 -9.14 -39.96
CA ALA A 342 -3.91 -9.52 -40.19
C ALA A 342 -3.29 -10.42 -39.12
N SER A 343 -3.87 -10.55 -37.92
CA SER A 343 -3.34 -11.44 -36.88
C SER A 343 -3.48 -12.93 -37.22
N LEU A 344 -4.43 -13.30 -38.10
CA LEU A 344 -4.56 -14.67 -38.59
C LEU A 344 -3.54 -15.01 -39.69
N ASN A 345 -3.05 -14.02 -40.43
CA ASN A 345 -2.12 -14.25 -41.55
C ASN A 345 -0.64 -14.32 -41.13
N ARG A 346 -0.31 -14.02 -39.86
CA ARG A 346 1.06 -14.18 -39.33
C ARG A 346 1.31 -15.51 -38.63
N LEU A 347 0.28 -16.34 -38.46
CA LEU A 347 0.40 -17.71 -37.93
C LEU A 347 0.49 -18.78 -39.04
N ILE A 348 0.51 -18.38 -40.32
CA ILE A 348 0.57 -19.28 -41.49
C ILE A 348 1.78 -18.93 -42.38
N ASN A 349 2.86 -18.38 -41.83
CA ASN A 349 4.14 -18.25 -42.54
C ASN A 349 5.30 -18.69 -41.67
#